data_AF-L8B966-F1
#
_entry.id   AF-L8B966-F1
#
_cell.length_a   1.000
_cell.length_b   1.000
_cell.length_c   1.000
_cell.angle_alpha   90.00
_cell.angle_beta   90.00
_cell.angle_gamma   90.00
#
_symmetry.space_group_name_H-M   'P 1'
#
loop_
_entity.id
_entity.type
_entity.pdbx_description
1 polymer ?
#
loop_
_entity_poly.entity_id
_entity_poly.type
_entity_poly.pdbx_seq_one_letter_code
_entity_poly.pdbx_strand_id
1 'polypeptide(L)'
;MPYNIYSIIVGILLSDGWVEKENLNANARFRFKQALSRADYVINLFVVLAHYCSSLPSLVLGKRNGKLTTGLQISTRRYPCFNELYNLFYNNNIKVIPYNIYDLLTPIALAHWIMGDGAKLNKGLVLCTDSLSRASALRCY
;
A
#
# COMPACT_ATOMS: atom_id res chain seq x y z
N MET A 1 -6.96 -13.81 -6.90
CA MET A 1 -6.74 -13.42 -5.49
C MET A 1 -8.12 -13.29 -4.84
N PRO A 2 -8.33 -13.73 -3.59
CA PRO A 2 -9.62 -13.56 -2.91
C PRO A 2 -10.04 -12.08 -2.82
N TYR A 3 -11.34 -11.81 -2.96
CA TYR A 3 -11.89 -10.45 -3.05
C TYR A 3 -11.56 -9.57 -1.83
N ASN A 4 -11.63 -10.14 -0.63
CA ASN A 4 -11.27 -9.45 0.61
C ASN A 4 -9.80 -9.01 0.60
N ILE A 5 -8.87 -9.90 0.23
CA ILE A 5 -7.45 -9.59 0.19
C ILE A 5 -7.14 -8.56 -0.91
N TYR A 6 -7.81 -8.67 -2.06
CA TYR A 6 -7.70 -7.69 -3.12
C TYR A 6 -8.10 -6.29 -2.64
N SER A 7 -9.25 -6.16 -1.97
CA SER A 7 -9.71 -4.89 -1.40
C SER A 7 -8.74 -4.33 -0.36
N ILE A 8 -8.19 -5.18 0.51
CA ILE A 8 -7.18 -4.79 1.50
C ILE A 8 -5.96 -4.18 0.80
N ILE A 9 -5.42 -4.89 -0.19
CA ILE A 9 -4.22 -4.42 -0.92
C ILE A 9 -4.51 -3.13 -1.67
N VAL A 10 -5.68 -2.99 -2.30
CA VAL A 10 -6.09 -1.73 -2.94
C VAL A 10 -6.05 -0.57 -1.94
N GLY A 11 -6.66 -0.73 -0.76
CA GLY A 11 -6.62 0.30 0.29
C GLY A 11 -5.21 0.66 0.74
N ILE A 12 -4.34 -0.34 0.86
CA ILE A 12 -2.94 -0.11 1.24
C ILE A 12 -2.15 0.54 0.10
N LEU A 13 -2.43 0.20 -1.16
CA LEU A 13 -1.86 0.87 -2.32
C LEU A 13 -2.35 2.30 -2.47
N LEU A 14 -3.49 2.69 -1.92
CA LEU A 14 -3.88 4.10 -1.86
C LEU A 14 -3.15 4.88 -0.74
N SER A 15 -2.50 4.17 0.19
CA SER A 15 -1.62 4.73 1.22
C SER A 15 -0.13 4.44 0.92
N ASP A 16 0.62 4.04 1.94
CA ASP A 16 2.07 3.79 1.93
C ASP A 16 2.50 2.46 1.26
N GLY A 17 1.57 1.66 0.77
CA GLY A 17 1.88 0.43 0.02
C GLY A 17 2.43 0.70 -1.36
N TRP A 18 3.28 -0.21 -1.85
CA TRP A 18 3.74 -0.16 -3.23
C TRP A 18 3.89 -1.55 -3.85
N VAL A 19 3.79 -1.60 -5.17
CA VAL A 19 4.08 -2.79 -5.96
C VAL A 19 5.38 -2.56 -6.71
N GLU A 20 6.31 -3.51 -6.60
CA GLU A 20 7.57 -3.48 -7.32
C GLU A 20 7.55 -4.52 -8.43
N LYS A 21 8.08 -4.11 -9.59
CA LYS A 21 8.30 -4.98 -10.73
C LYS A 21 9.69 -4.67 -11.29
N GLU A 22 10.48 -5.73 -11.49
CA GLU A 22 11.91 -5.60 -11.84
C GLU A 22 12.11 -5.28 -13.32
N ASN A 23 11.31 -5.92 -14.18
CA ASN A 23 11.24 -5.66 -15.61
C ASN A 23 9.85 -6.06 -16.14
N LEU A 24 9.54 -5.75 -17.40
CA LEU A 24 8.22 -6.00 -18.00
C LEU A 24 7.78 -7.48 -17.94
N ASN A 25 8.74 -8.40 -17.99
CA ASN A 25 8.48 -9.85 -18.03
C ASN A 25 8.47 -10.49 -16.63
N ALA A 26 8.92 -9.78 -15.60
CA ALA A 26 8.96 -10.29 -14.24
C ALA A 26 7.59 -10.18 -13.56
N ASN A 27 7.30 -11.14 -12.68
CA ASN A 27 6.17 -11.02 -11.78
C ASN A 27 6.42 -9.94 -10.73
N ALA A 28 5.38 -9.20 -10.39
CA ALA A 28 5.41 -8.14 -9.41
C ALA A 28 5.31 -8.68 -7.98
N ARG A 29 5.78 -7.90 -7.01
CA ARG A 29 5.63 -8.16 -5.57
C ARG A 29 5.01 -6.96 -4.88
N PHE A 30 4.18 -7.23 -3.89
CA PHE A 30 3.62 -6.21 -3.01
C PHE A 30 4.53 -5.98 -1.81
N ARG A 31 4.68 -4.73 -1.41
CA ARG A 31 5.41 -4.31 -0.22
C ARG A 31 4.63 -3.26 0.55
N PHE A 32 4.77 -3.33 1.86
CA PHE A 32 4.20 -2.36 2.79
C PHE A 32 5.15 -2.13 3.94
N LYS A 33 5.33 -0.88 4.33
CA LYS A 33 6.23 -0.47 5.40
C LYS A 33 5.55 0.61 6.22
N GLN A 34 5.67 0.50 7.53
CA GLN A 34 5.22 1.52 8.47
C GLN A 34 6.26 1.77 9.56
N ALA A 35 6.11 2.88 10.28
CA ALA A 35 6.90 3.15 11.48
C ALA A 35 6.65 2.06 12.54
N LEU A 36 7.65 1.80 13.39
CA LEU A 36 7.52 0.78 14.43
C LEU A 36 6.38 1.07 15.42
N SER A 37 6.00 2.34 15.61
CA SER A 37 4.81 2.73 16.41
C SER A 37 3.48 2.21 15.86
N ARG A 38 3.46 1.71 14.62
CA ARG A 38 2.29 1.11 13.94
C ARG A 38 2.50 -0.39 13.68
N ALA A 39 3.41 -1.04 14.42
CA ALA A 39 3.77 -2.44 14.21
C ALA A 39 2.57 -3.39 14.31
N ASP A 40 1.62 -3.13 15.21
CA ASP A 40 0.42 -3.96 15.37
C ASP A 40 -0.39 -4.07 14.07
N TYR A 41 -0.54 -2.96 13.35
CA TYR A 41 -1.23 -2.95 12.06
C TYR A 41 -0.47 -3.77 11.01
N VAL A 42 0.85 -3.64 10.96
CA VAL A 42 1.70 -4.42 10.07
C VAL A 42 1.59 -5.92 10.42
N ILE A 43 1.65 -6.30 11.69
CA ILE A 43 1.55 -7.70 12.11
C ILE A 43 0.17 -8.27 11.75
N ASN A 44 -0.92 -7.54 12.01
CA ASN A 44 -2.27 -7.95 11.63
C ASN A 44 -2.38 -8.15 10.10
N LEU A 45 -1.82 -7.24 9.32
CA LEU A 45 -1.80 -7.38 7.86
C LEU A 45 -0.95 -8.58 7.42
N PHE A 46 0.18 -8.83 8.08
CA PHE A 46 1.02 -10.00 7.79
C PHE A 46 0.24 -11.30 8.01
N VAL A 47 -0.53 -11.44 9.08
CA VAL A 47 -1.36 -12.64 9.32
C VAL A 47 -2.30 -12.90 8.14
N VAL A 48 -2.92 -11.86 7.59
CA VAL A 48 -3.81 -11.97 6.42
C VAL A 48 -3.05 -12.29 5.13
N LEU A 49 -1.82 -11.79 4.97
CA LEU A 49 -1.00 -11.96 3.77
C LEU A 49 0.06 -13.07 3.90
N ALA A 50 0.05 -13.85 4.98
CA ALA A 50 1.14 -14.76 5.33
C ALA A 50 1.44 -15.77 4.22
N HIS A 51 0.41 -16.29 3.55
CA HIS A 51 0.58 -17.25 2.45
C HIS A 51 1.26 -16.65 1.21
N TYR A 52 1.20 -15.32 1.03
CA TYR A 52 1.93 -14.63 -0.04
C TYR A 52 3.39 -14.33 0.34
N CYS A 53 3.73 -14.36 1.62
CA CYS A 53 5.05 -14.03 2.13
C CYS A 53 5.92 -15.29 2.26
N SER A 54 7.23 -15.15 2.07
CA SER A 54 8.21 -16.21 2.32
C SER A 54 9.01 -15.99 3.60
N SER A 55 8.85 -14.83 4.24
CA SER A 55 9.54 -14.44 5.45
C SER A 55 8.60 -13.66 6.35
N LEU A 56 8.93 -13.64 7.64
CA LEU A 56 8.30 -12.76 8.61
C LEU A 56 8.53 -11.28 8.26
N PRO A 57 7.73 -10.35 8.81
CA PRO A 57 8.00 -8.92 8.68
C PRO A 57 9.38 -8.58 9.20
N SER A 58 10.14 -7.78 8.45
CA SER A 58 11.52 -7.44 8.78
C SER A 58 11.61 -6.02 9.34
N LEU A 59 12.48 -5.82 10.34
CA LEU A 59 12.85 -4.48 10.77
C LEU A 59 13.70 -3.80 9.70
N VAL A 60 13.36 -2.55 9.40
CA VAL A 60 14.05 -1.72 8.41
C VAL A 60 14.46 -0.41 9.05
N LEU A 61 15.74 -0.08 8.94
CA LEU A 61 16.25 1.22 9.37
C LEU A 61 16.09 2.22 8.22
N GLY A 62 15.54 3.38 8.55
CA GLY A 62 15.44 4.54 7.68
C GLY A 62 16.19 5.72 8.28
N LYS A 63 16.36 6.76 7.46
CA LYS A 63 16.87 8.06 7.93
C LYS A 63 15.90 9.13 7.45
N ARG A 64 15.32 9.89 8.38
CA ARG A 64 14.43 11.02 8.07
C ARG A 64 14.94 12.25 8.80
N ASN A 65 15.27 13.31 8.05
CA ASN A 65 15.81 14.57 8.58
C ASN A 65 17.00 14.38 9.52
N GLY A 66 17.95 13.52 9.14
CA GLY A 66 19.15 13.23 9.94
C GLY A 66 18.95 12.23 11.09
N LYS A 67 17.71 11.96 11.51
CA LYS A 67 17.39 11.00 12.59
C LYS A 67 17.19 9.60 12.02
N LEU A 68 17.75 8.60 12.69
CA LEU A 68 17.46 7.19 12.42
C LEU A 68 16.01 6.90 12.82
N THR A 69 15.28 6.26 11.91
CA THR A 69 13.93 5.77 12.14
C THR A 69 13.92 4.26 11.98
N THR A 70 13.10 3.58 12.77
CA THR A 70 12.90 2.14 12.63
C THR A 70 11.48 1.89 12.15
N GLY A 71 11.34 1.05 11.14
CA GLY A 71 10.06 0.61 10.62
C GLY A 71 9.97 -0.91 10.55
N LEU A 72 8.76 -1.40 10.35
CA LEU A 72 8.48 -2.80 10.08
C LEU A 72 7.94 -2.92 8.65
N GLN A 73 8.48 -3.88 7.89
CA GLN A 73 8.15 -4.07 6.48
C GLN A 73 7.68 -5.49 6.20
N ILE A 74 6.64 -5.62 5.38
CA ILE A 74 6.20 -6.85 4.75
C ILE A 74 6.63 -6.83 3.28
N SER A 75 7.07 -7.98 2.78
CA SER A 75 7.31 -8.20 1.36
C SER A 75 6.72 -9.55 0.96
N THR A 76 5.87 -9.54 -0.06
CA THR A 76 5.39 -10.78 -0.65
C THR A 76 6.46 -11.39 -1.57
N ARG A 77 6.27 -12.66 -1.91
CA ARG A 77 6.88 -13.26 -3.10
C ARG A 77 6.32 -12.58 -4.37
N ARG A 78 6.99 -12.83 -5.50
CA ARG A 78 6.54 -12.34 -6.80
C ARG A 78 5.45 -13.26 -7.35
N TYR A 79 4.30 -12.71 -7.71
CA TYR A 79 3.18 -13.47 -8.25
C TYR A 79 2.47 -12.75 -9.40
N PRO A 80 1.90 -13.49 -10.37
CA PRO A 80 1.14 -12.90 -11.47
C PRO A 80 -0.04 -12.03 -11.02
N CYS A 81 -0.71 -12.37 -9.92
CA CYS A 81 -1.84 -11.59 -9.40
C CYS A 81 -1.45 -10.16 -8.98
N PHE A 82 -0.18 -9.91 -8.64
CA PHE A 82 0.30 -8.57 -8.36
C PHE A 82 0.62 -7.78 -9.64
N ASN A 83 0.75 -8.44 -10.79
CA ASN A 83 0.92 -7.74 -12.08
C ASN A 83 -0.34 -6.95 -12.45
N GLU A 84 -1.52 -7.51 -12.18
CA GLU A 84 -2.80 -6.81 -12.41
C GLU A 84 -2.87 -5.52 -11.58
N LEU A 85 -2.51 -5.60 -10.30
CA LEU A 85 -2.44 -4.43 -9.42
C LEU A 85 -1.37 -3.44 -9.89
N TYR A 86 -0.21 -3.92 -10.33
CA TYR A 86 0.84 -3.06 -10.88
C TYR A 86 0.34 -2.30 -12.12
N ASN A 87 -0.29 -2.98 -13.07
CA ASN A 87 -0.79 -2.37 -14.30
C ASN A 87 -1.92 -1.34 -14.04
N LEU A 88 -2.69 -1.52 -12.97
CA LEU A 88 -3.73 -0.57 -12.55
C LEU A 88 -3.15 0.68 -11.87
N PHE A 89 -2.17 0.49 -10.99
CA PHE A 89 -1.65 1.56 -10.11
C PHE A 89 -0.35 2.18 -10.61
N TYR A 90 0.25 1.71 -11.70
CA TYR A 90 1.52 2.24 -12.20
C TYR A 90 1.46 2.52 -13.70
N ASN A 91 1.83 3.74 -14.08
CA ASN A 91 2.07 4.14 -15.45
C ASN A 91 3.51 4.63 -15.58
N ASN A 92 4.30 4.04 -16.48
CA ASN A 92 5.73 4.33 -16.63
C ASN A 92 6.53 4.27 -15.31
N ASN A 93 6.30 3.23 -14.49
CA ASN A 93 6.87 3.05 -13.14
C ASN A 93 6.48 4.11 -12.10
N ILE A 94 5.59 5.05 -12.44
CA ILE A 94 5.08 6.07 -11.54
C ILE A 94 3.72 5.62 -11.01
N LYS A 95 3.54 5.66 -9.69
CA LYS A 95 2.28 5.33 -9.03
C LYS A 95 1.19 6.34 -9.39
N VAL A 96 0.03 5.86 -9.82
CA VAL A 96 -1.13 6.65 -10.28
C VAL A 96 -2.41 6.14 -9.62
N ILE A 97 -3.43 6.99 -9.55
CA ILE A 97 -4.79 6.55 -9.17
C ILE A 97 -5.49 6.02 -10.43
N PRO A 98 -5.97 4.76 -10.41
CA PRO A 98 -6.68 4.17 -11.54
C PRO A 98 -7.99 4.93 -11.84
N TYR A 99 -8.42 4.92 -13.10
CA TYR A 99 -9.66 5.61 -13.52
C TYR A 99 -10.91 4.99 -12.89
N ASN A 100 -10.90 3.68 -12.65
CA ASN A 100 -11.99 2.94 -12.01
C ASN A 100 -11.87 2.92 -10.48
N ILE A 101 -11.28 3.94 -9.87
CA ILE A 101 -11.07 4.00 -8.42
C ILE A 101 -12.39 3.90 -7.63
N TYR A 102 -13.48 4.46 -8.15
CA TYR A 102 -14.80 4.37 -7.53
C TYR A 102 -15.31 2.93 -7.38
N ASP A 103 -14.97 2.06 -8.34
CA ASP A 103 -15.32 0.64 -8.28
C ASP A 103 -14.40 -0.15 -7.34
N LEU A 104 -13.16 0.31 -7.19
CA LEU A 104 -12.13 -0.31 -6.36
C LEU A 104 -12.21 0.10 -4.89
N LEU A 105 -12.81 1.25 -4.58
CA LEU A 105 -12.91 1.80 -3.24
C LEU A 105 -14.06 1.17 -2.43
N THR A 106 -13.91 -0.12 -2.14
CA THR A 106 -14.82 -0.84 -1.26
C THR A 106 -14.70 -0.35 0.19
N PRO A 107 -15.68 -0.62 1.08
CA PRO A 107 -15.56 -0.28 2.50
C PRO A 107 -14.29 -0.85 3.16
N ILE A 108 -13.85 -2.03 2.73
CA ILE A 108 -12.59 -2.66 3.19
C ILE A 108 -11.39 -1.84 2.70
N ALA A 109 -11.35 -1.49 1.40
CA ALA A 109 -10.28 -0.69 0.84
C ALA A 109 -10.20 0.68 1.54
N LEU A 110 -11.34 1.34 1.75
CA LEU A 110 -11.41 2.62 2.46
C LEU A 110 -10.89 2.50 3.91
N ALA A 111 -11.28 1.46 4.65
CA ALA A 111 -10.79 1.24 6.01
C ALA A 111 -9.26 1.08 6.04
N HIS A 112 -8.70 0.31 5.11
CA HIS A 112 -7.24 0.11 5.03
C HIS A 112 -6.49 1.36 4.56
N TRP A 113 -7.10 2.17 3.71
CA TRP A 113 -6.56 3.47 3.33
C TRP A 113 -6.49 4.41 4.54
N ILE A 114 -7.56 4.47 5.34
CA ILE A 114 -7.61 5.26 6.58
C ILE A 114 -6.60 4.75 7.61
N MET A 115 -6.45 3.44 7.79
CA MET A 115 -5.49 2.88 8.74
C MET A 115 -4.02 3.17 8.34
N GLY A 116 -3.75 3.23 7.04
CA GLY A 116 -2.44 3.59 6.49
C GLY A 116 -2.14 5.09 6.64
N ASP A 117 -2.94 5.93 5.98
CA ASP A 117 -2.66 7.37 5.76
C ASP A 117 -3.74 8.32 6.31
N GLY A 118 -4.65 7.81 7.14
CA GLY A 118 -5.69 8.63 7.78
C GLY A 118 -5.11 9.50 8.90
N ALA A 119 -5.42 10.78 8.84
CA ALA A 119 -5.13 11.76 9.88
C ALA A 119 -6.43 12.40 10.40
N LYS A 120 -6.50 12.65 11.70
CA LYS A 120 -7.63 13.37 12.31
C LYS A 120 -7.42 14.87 12.10
N LEU A 121 -8.41 15.56 11.51
CA LEU A 121 -8.45 17.02 11.45
C LEU A 121 -9.75 17.53 12.09
N ASN A 122 -9.65 18.12 13.28
CA ASN A 122 -10.80 18.57 14.08
C ASN A 122 -11.82 17.44 14.35
N LYS A 123 -13.05 17.61 13.85
CA LYS A 123 -14.14 16.60 13.89
C LYS A 123 -14.21 15.76 12.61
N GLY A 124 -13.28 15.95 11.67
CA GLY A 124 -13.22 15.27 10.39
C GLY A 124 -12.01 14.34 10.25
N LEU A 125 -12.01 13.61 9.14
CA LEU A 125 -10.96 12.69 8.72
C LEU A 125 -10.31 13.23 7.44
N VAL A 126 -8.99 13.25 7.39
CA VAL A 126 -8.21 13.64 6.22
C VAL A 126 -7.44 12.42 5.74
N LEU A 127 -7.46 12.20 4.43
CA LEU A 127 -6.64 11.19 3.76
C LEU A 127 -5.46 11.92 3.14
N CYS A 128 -4.25 11.68 3.65
CA CYS A 128 -3.05 12.30 3.12
C CYS A 128 -2.63 11.59 1.82
N THR A 129 -2.96 12.17 0.67
CA THR A 129 -2.57 11.65 -0.66
C THR A 129 -1.29 12.27 -1.20
N ASP A 130 -0.43 12.83 -0.34
CA ASP A 130 0.73 13.64 -0.74
C ASP A 130 1.78 12.85 -1.55
N SER A 131 1.70 11.51 -1.52
CA SER A 131 2.55 10.60 -2.30
C SER A 131 2.05 10.34 -3.74
N LEU A 132 0.85 10.81 -4.08
CA LEU A 132 0.24 10.64 -5.40
C LEU A 132 0.53 11.85 -6.31
N SER A 133 0.66 11.60 -7.61
CA SER A 133 0.84 12.70 -8.58
C SER A 133 -0.35 13.67 -8.52
N ARG A 134 -0.10 14.99 -8.65
CA ARG A 134 -1.14 16.04 -8.56
C ARG A 134 -2.37 15.79 -9.45
N ALA A 135 -2.16 15.22 -10.64
CA ALA A 135 -3.24 14.85 -11.57
C ALA A 135 -4.09 13.66 -11.07
N SER A 136 -3.52 12.79 -10.24
CA SER A 136 -4.24 11.68 -9.62
C SER A 136 -5.05 12.15 -8.42
N ALA A 137 -4.53 13.09 -7.61
CA ALA A 137 -5.23 13.61 -6.43
C ALA A 137 -6.57 14.30 -6.78
N LEU A 138 -6.65 14.97 -7.94
CA LEU A 138 -7.89 15.59 -8.43
C LEU A 138 -9.01 14.58 -8.74
N ARG A 139 -8.70 13.29 -8.91
CA ARG A 139 -9.72 12.25 -9.19
C ARG A 139 -10.45 11.77 -7.95
N CYS A 140 -9.96 12.15 -6.76
CA CYS A 140 -10.55 11.83 -5.47
C CYS A 140 -11.43 12.97 -4.90
N TYR A 141 -11.56 14.08 -5.62
CA TYR A 141 -12.44 15.21 -5.30
C TYR A 141 -13.71 15.19 -6.16
#